data_AF-A0A239X7R7-F1
#
_entry.id   AF-A0A239X7R7-F1
#
_cell.length_a   1.000
_cell.length_b   1.000
_cell.length_c   1.000
_cell.angle_alpha   90.00
_cell.angle_beta   90.00
_cell.angle_gamma   90.00
#
_symmetry.space_group_name_H-M   'P 1'
#
loop_
_entity.id
_entity.type
_entity.pdbx_description
1 polymer ?
#
loop_
_entity_poly.entity_id
_entity_poly.type
_entity_poly.pdbx_seq_one_letter_code
_entity_poly.pdbx_strand_id
1 'polypeptide(L)' 'MGPFGFKEILIIALIIIVLFGAKRIPELFRGVGSGIKEFKDAVKDDEKPKEHHKDNSAN' A
#
# COMPACT_ATOMS: atom_id res chain seq x y z
N MET A 1 29.27 -0.60 -20.19
CA MET A 1 28.53 -0.50 -18.91
C MET A 1 27.24 -1.28 -19.05
N GLY A 2 27.29 -2.59 -18.74
CA GLY A 2 26.18 -3.51 -18.99
C GLY A 2 24.97 -3.27 -18.09
N PRO A 3 23.80 -3.85 -18.39
CA PRO A 3 22.56 -3.65 -17.64
C PRO A 3 22.59 -4.43 -16.31
N PHE A 4 23.57 -4.13 -15.44
CA PHE A 4 23.79 -4.71 -14.11
C PHE A 4 22.71 -4.33 -13.07
N GLY A 5 21.65 -3.64 -13.48
CA GLY A 5 20.56 -3.29 -12.57
C GLY A 5 19.49 -4.36 -12.51
N PHE A 6 18.96 -4.75 -13.68
CA PHE A 6 17.71 -5.51 -13.71
C PHE A 6 17.92 -7.02 -13.55
N LYS A 7 18.99 -7.58 -14.12
CA LYS A 7 19.24 -9.04 -14.09
C LYS A 7 19.56 -9.56 -12.69
N GLU A 8 20.46 -8.89 -11.96
CA GLU A 8 20.78 -9.22 -10.57
C GLU A 8 19.55 -9.14 -9.66
N ILE A 9 18.74 -8.07 -9.77
CA ILE A 9 17.51 -7.91 -8.99
C ILE A 9 16.54 -9.06 -9.26
N LEU A 10 16.41 -9.48 -10.52
CA LEU A 10 15.51 -10.57 -10.91
C LEU A 10 15.97 -11.92 -10.35
N ILE A 11 17.28 -12.17 -10.30
CA ILE A 11 17.87 -13.35 -9.67
C ILE A 11 17.63 -13.37 -8.16
N ILE A 12 17.82 -12.25 -7.47
CA ILE A 12 17.56 -12.15 -6.03
C ILE A 12 16.07 -12.35 -5.74
N ALA A 13 15.19 -11.73 -6.54
CA ALA A 13 13.75 -11.90 -6.41
C ALA A 13 13.33 -13.36 -6.63
N LEU A 14 13.96 -14.06 -7.59
CA LEU A 14 13.71 -15.47 -7.85
C LEU A 14 14.08 -16.33 -6.65
N ILE A 15 15.22 -16.09 -6.02
CA ILE A 15 15.65 -16.81 -4.81
C ILE A 15 14.65 -16.59 -3.66
N ILE A 16 14.23 -15.34 -3.42
CA ILE A 16 13.23 -15.03 -2.39
C ILE A 16 11.89 -15.73 -2.70
N ILE A 17 11.47 -15.76 -3.96
CA ILE A 17 10.25 -16.46 -4.38
C ILE A 17 10.34 -17.97 -4.15
N VAL A 18 11.51 -18.59 -4.34
CA VAL A 18 11.68 -20.03 -4.08
C VAL A 18 11.65 -20.33 -2.59
N LEU A 19 12.28 -19.48 -1.76
CA LEU A 19 12.35 -19.68 -0.31
C LEU A 19 11.01 -19.41 0.39
N PHE A 20 10.34 -18.32 0.03
CA PHE A 20 9.10 -17.89 0.67
C PHE A 20 7.84 -18.30 -0.09
N GLY A 21 7.96 -18.62 -1.37
CA GLY A 21 6.83 -18.90 -2.27
C GLY A 21 6.27 -17.62 -2.91
N ALA A 22 5.91 -17.70 -4.19
CA ALA A 22 5.35 -16.58 -4.95
C ALA A 22 4.04 -15.99 -4.36
N LYS A 23 3.32 -16.78 -3.55
CA LYS A 23 2.07 -16.38 -2.90
C LYS A 23 2.27 -15.55 -1.63
N ARG A 24 3.39 -15.70 -0.91
CA ARG A 24 3.63 -14.98 0.35
C ARG A 24 3.92 -13.52 0.16
N ILE A 25 4.63 -13.16 -0.91
CA ILE A 25 4.95 -11.77 -1.26
C ILE A 25 3.69 -10.90 -1.43
N PRO A 26 2.71 -11.24 -2.30
CA PRO A 26 1.49 -10.45 -2.45
C PRO A 26 0.58 -10.51 -1.22
N GLU A 27 0.60 -11.60 -0.45
CA GLU A 27 -0.15 -11.72 0.82
C GLU A 27 0.36 -10.71 1.86
N LEU A 28 1.69 -10.64 2.04
CA LEU A 28 2.35 -9.67 2.91
C LEU A 28 2.13 -8.23 2.44
N PHE A 29 2.28 -7.95 1.14
CA PHE A 29 2.04 -6.63 0.58
C PHE A 29 0.58 -6.19 0.72
N ARG A 30 -0.39 -7.09 0.56
CA ARG A 30 -1.81 -6.77 0.79
C ARG A 30 -2.06 -6.43 2.26
N GLY A 31 -1.52 -7.20 3.20
CA GLY A 31 -1.66 -6.92 4.63
C GLY A 31 -1.05 -5.56 5.02
N VAL A 32 0.19 -5.30 4.59
CA VAL A 32 0.87 -4.02 4.84
C VAL A 32 0.18 -2.86 4.14
N GLY A 33 -0.25 -3.04 2.88
CA GLY A 33 -0.93 -2.01 2.09
C GLY A 33 -2.28 -1.59 2.68
N SER A 34 -3.06 -2.55 3.18
CA SER A 34 -4.30 -2.26 3.90
C SER A 34 -4.03 -1.49 5.19
N GLY A 35 -3.05 -1.90 6.00
CA GLY A 35 -2.71 -1.21 7.24
C GLY A 35 -2.19 0.23 7.02
N ILE A 36 -1.35 0.45 6.00
CA ILE A 36 -0.90 1.80 5.62
C ILE A 36 -2.07 2.65 5.12
N LYS A 37 -3.02 2.05 4.37
CA LYS A 37 -4.20 2.76 3.89
C LYS A 37 -5.08 3.21 5.06
N GLU A 38 -5.42 2.30 5.96
CA GLU A 38 -6.22 2.60 7.16
C GLU A 38 -5.52 3.65 8.04
N PHE A 39 -4.20 3.53 8.23
CA PHE A 39 -3.41 4.52 8.97
C PHE A 39 -3.49 5.91 8.30
N LYS A 40 -3.34 5.97 6.98
CA LYS A 40 -3.42 7.24 6.24
C LYS A 40 -4.83 7.84 6.29
N ASP A 41 -5.87 7.02 6.20
CA ASP A 41 -7.25 7.47 6.25
C ASP A 41 -7.60 8.01 7.65
N ALA A 42 -7.15 7.34 8.72
CA ALA A 42 -7.34 7.80 10.10
C ALA A 42 -6.62 9.14 10.37
N VAL A 43 -5.36 9.29 9.91
CA VAL A 43 -4.61 10.55 10.05
C VAL A 43 -5.27 11.68 9.25
N LYS A 44 -5.83 11.39 8.07
CA LYS A 44 -6.53 12.40 7.26
C LYS A 44 -7.88 12.83 7.80
N ASP A 45 -8.59 11.96 8.51
CA ASP A 45 -9.88 12.30 9.15
C ASP A 45 -9.66 13.25 10.34
N ASP A 46 -8.59 13.03 11.11
CA ASP A 46 -8.19 13.91 12.23
C ASP A 46 -7.77 15.32 11.76
N GLU A 47 -7.19 15.45 10.56
CA GLU A 47 -6.79 16.74 9.98
C GLU A 47 -7.92 17.51 9.28
N LYS A 48 -9.10 16.92 9.06
CA LYS A 48 -10.24 17.63 8.47
C LYS A 48 -11.15 18.19 9.57
N PRO A 49 -11.29 19.52 9.70
CA PRO A 49 -12.36 20.08 10.51
C PRO A 49 -13.68 19.55 9.96
N LYS A 50 -14.49 18.94 10.82
CA LYS A 50 -15.82 18.41 10.50
C LYS A 50 -16.66 19.50 9.83
N GLU A 51 -16.72 19.48 8.50
CA GLU A 51 -17.64 20.32 7.74
C GLU A 51 -19.03 19.68 7.84
N HIS A 52 -19.74 20.05 8.91
CA HIS A 52 -21.14 19.76 9.11
C HIS A 52 -21.95 20.33 7.93
N HIS A 53 -22.41 19.43 7.07
CA HIS A 53 -23.80 19.29 6.66
C HIS A 53 -24.66 20.56 6.87
N LYS A 54 -24.70 21.40 5.83
CA LYS A 54 -25.71 22.45 5.69
C LYS A 54 -26.74 21.94 4.68
N ASP A 55 -27.59 21.02 5.14
CA ASP A 55 -28.76 20.62 4.39
C ASP A 55 -29.75 21.79 4.35
N ASN A 56 -30.19 22.05 3.12
CA ASN A 56 -31.09 23.12 2.74
C ASN A 56 -32.43 22.96 3.46
N SER A 57 -32.74 23.89 4.36
CA SER A 57 -34.12 24.14 4.77
C SER A 57 -34.82 24.85 3.63
N ALA A 58 -35.47 24.07 2.77
CA ALA A 58 -36.43 24.54 1.80
C ALA A 58 -37.77 24.89 2.49
N ASN A 59 -38.31 26.05 2.09
CA ASN A 59 -39.71 26.47 2.15
C ASN A 59 -40.38 26.66 3.53
#